data_AF-A0AAD0QUH0-F1
#
_entry.id   AF-A0AAD0QUH0-F1
#
_cell.length_a   1.000
_cell.length_b   1.000
_cell.length_c   1.000
_cell.angle_alpha   90.00
_cell.angle_beta   90.00
_cell.angle_gamma   90.00
#
_symmetry.space_group_name_H-M   'P 1'
#
loop_
_entity.id
_entity.type
_entity.pdbx_description
1 polymer ?
#
loop_
_entity_poly.entity_id
_entity_poly.type
_entity_poly.pdbx_seq_one_letter_code
_entity_poly.pdbx_strand_id
1 'polypeptide(L)'
;MIIPDENPSTSRRWDRPIPRIGDTTSSATRAAAPTGWSLGDQVQQGLDTAIDTRRDIRRYRHDDVPKELVNTVLWAGHRAPSVGHSQPWRFIVVRDADIRDRAAVMADRERLRQAELLTPDRRAHLLDLQLEGIREAPVGIVVACDRRAPASGVLGRNTFTDADMWSCACAVENMWLTARAHGLGMGWVTLFQPEELAELLHLPNDVETLGWLCLGWPDERPPAPGLERRGWSRRVPLSDVTLADRWPDSAQPEAPVSALRQTLHSPNRYQVVAAHDDADQLLTPPGSLGLLDQTLDRVEAAGGTEITGGTLVLVGADHPVAHLDVTAFEASVTHDVMAASVAGTGLGVSTATAAGLSHLVVDAGVAQPVQGARSVRIRGERGDLRHADAMTPVQVEALLRDGQALGAEASHDGLVCLGEVGVGNTTIATALACAMTGLGPDEAVGLGAGSDTAMVERKAEIIKAALTRTHTDPNDPERLLAALGGPEFAVLAGVCLGAAEAGSPVVLDGLATSVAALIATKFSPGLHGWLVASQASREQVHHIVLAELGLEALMELRMRAGEGVGACFGAQMILTGLQVRRTAARTC
;
A
#
# COMPACT_ATOMS: atom_id res chain seq x y z
N MET A 1 -17.06 -63.06 -15.87
CA MET A 1 -16.17 -63.05 -14.68
C MET A 1 -15.94 -61.59 -14.36
N ILE A 2 -16.68 -61.07 -13.38
CA ILE A 2 -16.62 -59.66 -12.95
C ILE A 2 -15.45 -59.56 -11.98
N ILE A 3 -14.45 -58.75 -12.31
CA ILE A 3 -13.35 -58.42 -11.40
C ILE A 3 -13.86 -57.25 -10.54
N PRO A 4 -13.88 -57.34 -9.20
CA PRO A 4 -14.28 -56.24 -8.36
C PRO A 4 -13.23 -55.12 -8.38
N ASP A 5 -13.74 -53.90 -8.42
CA ASP A 5 -13.04 -52.64 -8.61
C ASP A 5 -12.68 -52.01 -7.24
N GLU A 6 -11.94 -52.74 -6.40
CA GLU A 6 -11.50 -52.23 -5.10
C GLU A 6 -10.00 -51.96 -5.09
N ASN A 7 -9.66 -50.67 -5.13
CA ASN A 7 -8.33 -50.14 -4.91
C ASN A 7 -7.87 -50.47 -3.45
N PRO A 8 -6.81 -51.27 -3.23
CA PRO A 8 -6.42 -51.74 -1.90
C PRO A 8 -5.85 -50.66 -0.96
N SER A 9 -5.81 -49.38 -1.36
CA SER A 9 -5.23 -48.28 -0.57
C SER A 9 -6.17 -47.67 0.48
N THR A 10 -7.46 -48.02 0.52
CA THR A 10 -8.46 -47.31 1.34
C THR A 10 -8.72 -47.90 2.74
N SER A 11 -8.12 -49.03 3.11
CA SER A 11 -8.52 -49.78 4.31
C SER A 11 -7.68 -49.55 5.58
N ARG A 12 -6.56 -48.81 5.52
CA ARG A 12 -5.69 -48.62 6.69
C ARG A 12 -5.52 -47.14 7.05
N ARG A 13 -6.26 -46.69 8.07
CA ARG A 13 -6.09 -45.38 8.72
C ARG A 13 -5.11 -45.50 9.90
N TRP A 14 -4.32 -44.47 10.13
CA TRP A 14 -3.35 -44.38 11.23
C TRP A 14 -3.74 -43.24 12.18
N ASP A 15 -3.44 -43.40 13.46
CA ASP A 15 -3.73 -42.38 14.47
C ASP A 15 -2.82 -41.16 14.31
N ARG A 16 -3.40 -39.97 14.53
CA ARG A 16 -2.65 -38.72 14.53
C ARG A 16 -1.68 -38.71 15.73
N PRO A 17 -0.38 -38.39 15.53
CA PRO A 17 0.53 -38.17 16.64
C PRO A 17 0.09 -36.95 17.48
N ILE A 18 -0.09 -37.16 18.79
CA ILE A 18 -0.48 -36.13 19.76
C ILE A 18 0.77 -35.61 20.48
N PRO A 19 1.05 -34.30 20.47
CA PRO A 19 2.20 -33.74 21.17
C PRO A 19 2.05 -33.93 22.69
N ARG A 20 3.16 -34.23 23.37
CA ARG A 20 3.17 -34.35 24.85
C ARG A 20 3.24 -33.02 25.59
N ILE A 21 3.56 -31.94 24.86
CA ILE A 21 3.69 -30.56 25.37
C ILE A 21 2.99 -29.65 24.36
N GLY A 22 2.12 -28.76 24.84
CA GLY A 22 1.32 -27.86 24.01
C GLY A 22 -0.14 -28.31 23.85
N ASP A 23 -0.80 -27.80 22.81
CA ASP A 23 -2.19 -28.13 22.52
C ASP A 23 -2.31 -29.59 22.02
N THR A 24 -2.98 -30.42 22.82
CA THR A 24 -3.20 -31.83 22.53
C THR A 24 -4.43 -32.07 21.65
N THR A 25 -5.19 -31.02 21.33
CA THR A 25 -6.42 -31.11 20.53
C THR A 25 -6.15 -31.01 19.03
N SER A 26 -6.94 -31.74 18.24
CA SER A 26 -6.91 -31.62 16.77
C SER A 26 -7.81 -30.48 16.28
N SER A 27 -7.62 -30.04 15.04
CA SER A 27 -8.54 -29.08 14.39
C SER A 27 -9.98 -29.60 14.39
N ALA A 28 -10.19 -30.90 14.13
CA ALA A 28 -11.50 -31.54 14.19
C ALA A 28 -12.11 -31.52 15.59
N THR A 29 -11.29 -31.73 16.63
CA THR A 29 -11.72 -31.63 18.03
C THR A 29 -12.18 -30.22 18.37
N ARG A 30 -11.44 -29.19 17.93
CA ARG A 30 -11.82 -27.79 18.12
C ARG A 30 -13.06 -27.41 17.30
N ALA A 31 -13.19 -27.93 16.08
CA ALA A 31 -14.37 -27.72 15.24
C ALA A 31 -15.64 -28.34 15.84
N ALA A 32 -15.53 -29.48 16.54
CA ALA A 32 -16.64 -30.12 17.23
C ALA A 32 -17.09 -29.37 18.51
N ALA A 33 -16.25 -28.48 19.04
CA ALA A 33 -16.53 -27.68 20.23
C ALA A 33 -16.14 -26.19 20.00
N PRO A 34 -16.84 -25.47 19.10
CA PRO A 34 -16.47 -24.12 18.71
C PRO A 34 -16.54 -23.11 19.86
N THR A 35 -17.32 -23.40 20.90
CA THR A 35 -17.43 -22.61 22.14
C THR A 35 -16.41 -23.00 23.21
N GLY A 36 -15.49 -23.93 22.92
CA GLY A 36 -14.54 -24.48 23.90
C GLY A 36 -13.57 -23.47 24.53
N TRP A 37 -13.47 -22.27 23.97
CA TRP A 37 -12.70 -21.13 24.51
C TRP A 37 -13.54 -20.10 25.27
N SER A 38 -14.87 -20.29 25.37
CA SER A 38 -15.75 -19.38 26.09
C SER A 38 -15.47 -19.39 27.61
N LEU A 39 -15.47 -18.21 28.23
CA LEU A 39 -15.29 -18.04 29.68
C LEU A 39 -16.60 -18.12 30.48
N GLY A 40 -17.74 -18.38 29.82
CA GLY A 40 -19.07 -18.48 30.42
C GLY A 40 -19.75 -17.14 30.69
N ASP A 41 -21.08 -17.18 30.83
CA ASP A 41 -21.96 -16.01 30.82
C ASP A 41 -21.65 -14.99 31.93
N GLN A 42 -21.26 -15.47 33.12
CA GLN A 42 -20.93 -14.58 34.24
C GLN A 42 -19.70 -13.70 33.93
N VAL A 43 -18.68 -14.27 33.29
CA VAL A 43 -17.47 -13.53 32.91
C VAL A 43 -17.78 -12.56 31.76
N GLN A 44 -18.59 -13.00 30.79
CA GLN A 44 -19.05 -12.16 29.68
C GLN A 44 -19.82 -10.92 30.20
N GLN A 45 -20.80 -11.13 31.09
CA GLN A 45 -21.58 -10.04 31.68
C GLN A 45 -20.71 -9.08 32.52
N GLY A 46 -19.72 -9.61 33.24
CA GLY A 46 -18.76 -8.80 33.99
C GLY A 46 -17.90 -7.93 33.07
N LEU A 47 -17.41 -8.48 31.96
CA LEU A 47 -16.64 -7.76 30.95
C LEU A 47 -17.48 -6.66 30.29
N ASP A 48 -18.71 -6.99 29.86
CA ASP A 48 -19.63 -6.02 29.25
C ASP A 48 -19.92 -4.86 30.21
N THR A 49 -20.14 -5.16 31.49
CA THR A 49 -20.37 -4.13 32.52
C THR A 49 -19.15 -3.23 32.69
N ALA A 50 -17.94 -3.78 32.67
CA ALA A 50 -16.71 -3.00 32.79
C ALA A 50 -16.49 -2.08 31.57
N ILE A 51 -16.68 -2.61 30.36
CA ILE A 51 -16.56 -1.85 29.10
C ILE A 51 -17.64 -0.77 28.99
N ASP A 52 -18.90 -1.11 29.30
CA ASP A 52 -20.00 -0.17 29.17
C ASP A 52 -19.97 0.93 30.24
N THR A 53 -19.50 0.63 31.46
CA THR A 53 -19.54 1.58 32.57
C THR A 53 -18.22 2.28 32.87
N ARG A 54 -17.11 1.97 32.15
CA ARG A 54 -15.89 2.79 32.26
C ARG A 54 -16.14 4.19 31.73
N ARG A 55 -15.58 5.19 32.39
CA ARG A 55 -15.80 6.61 32.11
C ARG A 55 -14.49 7.34 32.23
N ASP A 56 -14.37 8.41 31.46
CA ASP A 56 -13.38 9.44 31.70
C ASP A 56 -13.80 10.27 32.91
N ILE A 57 -13.27 9.87 34.07
CA ILE A 57 -13.55 10.49 35.36
C ILE A 57 -12.72 11.76 35.49
N ARG A 58 -13.39 12.87 35.82
CA ARG A 58 -12.73 14.17 35.93
C ARG A 58 -12.71 14.73 37.35
N ARG A 59 -13.43 14.08 38.28
CA ARG A 59 -13.46 14.46 39.70
C ARG A 59 -13.13 13.30 40.62
N TYR A 60 -12.25 13.56 41.58
CA TYR A 60 -11.69 12.55 42.46
C TYR A 60 -11.83 12.97 43.92
N ARG A 61 -12.07 11.98 44.78
CA ARG A 61 -11.98 12.16 46.22
C ARG A 61 -10.52 12.31 46.62
N HIS A 62 -10.28 13.01 47.73
CA HIS A 62 -8.92 13.20 48.27
C HIS A 62 -8.28 11.91 48.82
N ASP A 63 -9.07 10.86 49.04
CA ASP A 63 -8.60 9.59 49.61
C ASP A 63 -7.51 8.97 48.71
N ASP A 64 -6.40 8.56 49.31
CA ASP A 64 -5.32 7.92 48.56
C ASP A 64 -5.73 6.52 48.02
N VAL A 65 -5.06 6.09 46.95
CA VAL A 65 -5.20 4.75 46.38
C VAL A 65 -4.11 3.84 46.94
N PRO A 66 -4.45 2.69 47.55
CA PRO A 66 -3.46 1.73 48.04
C PRO A 66 -2.47 1.30 46.97
N LYS A 67 -1.19 1.14 47.34
CA LYS A 67 -0.10 0.79 46.41
C LYS A 67 -0.36 -0.54 45.70
N GLU A 68 -0.94 -1.51 46.40
CA GLU A 68 -1.30 -2.84 45.90
C GLU A 68 -2.33 -2.72 44.78
N LEU A 69 -3.25 -1.77 44.90
CA LEU A 69 -4.29 -1.53 43.91
C LEU A 69 -3.72 -0.82 42.67
N VAL A 70 -2.82 0.15 42.86
CA VAL A 70 -2.06 0.75 41.75
C VAL A 70 -1.27 -0.33 41.00
N ASN A 71 -0.59 -1.23 41.72
CA ASN A 71 0.14 -2.33 41.10
C ASN A 71 -0.76 -3.30 40.34
N THR A 72 -1.96 -3.59 40.87
CA THR A 72 -2.96 -4.41 40.16
C THR A 72 -3.33 -3.78 38.81
N VAL A 73 -3.55 -2.47 38.79
CA VAL A 73 -3.84 -1.72 37.56
C VAL A 73 -2.65 -1.78 36.58
N LEU A 74 -1.44 -1.48 37.03
CA LEU A 74 -0.23 -1.53 36.20
C LEU A 74 0.04 -2.93 35.64
N TRP A 75 -0.20 -3.97 36.44
CA TRP A 75 -0.04 -5.35 36.02
C TRP A 75 -1.02 -5.74 34.91
N ALA A 76 -2.24 -5.21 34.93
CA ALA A 76 -3.18 -5.39 33.84
C ALA A 76 -2.68 -4.73 32.54
N GLY A 77 -2.12 -3.53 32.63
CA GLY A 77 -1.46 -2.87 31.50
C GLY A 77 -0.31 -3.69 30.93
N HIS A 78 0.54 -4.25 31.80
CA HIS A 78 1.68 -5.08 31.39
C HIS A 78 1.29 -6.39 30.69
N ARG A 79 0.05 -6.86 30.87
CA ARG A 79 -0.47 -8.05 30.18
C ARG A 79 -1.11 -7.76 28.82
N ALA A 80 -1.04 -6.50 28.34
CA ALA A 80 -1.55 -6.14 27.03
C ALA A 80 -0.78 -6.86 25.90
N PRO A 81 -1.44 -7.11 24.75
CA PRO A 81 -0.73 -7.53 23.55
C PRO A 81 0.25 -6.44 23.11
N SER A 82 1.36 -6.83 22.49
CA SER A 82 2.30 -5.89 21.88
C SER A 82 2.83 -6.40 20.56
N VAL A 83 3.05 -5.48 19.62
CA VAL A 83 3.66 -5.77 18.32
C VAL A 83 5.00 -6.48 18.52
N GLY A 84 5.21 -7.60 17.82
CA GLY A 84 6.43 -8.41 17.93
C GLY A 84 6.81 -8.81 19.36
N HIS A 85 5.86 -8.84 20.31
CA HIS A 85 6.13 -9.05 21.74
C HIS A 85 7.10 -8.02 22.36
N SER A 86 7.09 -6.79 21.86
CA SER A 86 8.07 -5.73 22.21
C SER A 86 7.88 -5.09 23.59
N GLN A 87 6.66 -5.11 24.15
CA GLN A 87 6.32 -4.50 25.45
C GLN A 87 6.94 -3.10 25.66
N PRO A 88 6.63 -2.12 24.77
CA PRO A 88 7.37 -0.86 24.68
C PRO A 88 7.04 0.12 25.82
N TRP A 89 5.97 -0.12 26.58
CA TRP A 89 5.47 0.79 27.59
C TRP A 89 6.43 0.97 28.79
N ARG A 90 6.42 2.19 29.33
CA ARG A 90 6.97 2.59 30.62
C ARG A 90 5.86 3.30 31.39
N PHE A 91 5.56 2.83 32.59
CA PHE A 91 4.54 3.44 33.45
C PHE A 91 5.22 4.28 34.53
N ILE A 92 5.03 5.59 34.46
CA ILE A 92 5.62 6.55 35.41
C ILE A 92 4.53 6.94 36.39
N VAL A 93 4.65 6.47 37.63
CA VAL A 93 3.68 6.76 38.70
C VAL A 93 4.08 8.05 39.41
N VAL A 94 3.24 9.07 39.31
CA VAL A 94 3.44 10.38 39.92
C VAL A 94 2.51 10.57 41.11
N ARG A 95 3.09 10.56 42.31
CA ARG A 95 2.42 10.90 43.58
C ARG A 95 2.85 12.25 44.16
N ASP A 96 3.90 12.83 43.59
CA ASP A 96 4.42 14.14 43.97
C ASP A 96 3.43 15.25 43.58
N ALA A 97 3.05 16.09 44.54
CA ALA A 97 2.07 17.14 44.33
C ALA A 97 2.61 18.27 43.44
N ASP A 98 3.88 18.63 43.56
CA ASP A 98 4.49 19.71 42.78
C ASP A 98 4.57 19.32 41.29
N ILE A 99 4.90 18.05 41.00
CA ILE A 99 4.88 17.54 39.63
C ILE A 99 3.45 17.56 39.05
N ARG A 100 2.45 17.14 39.83
CA ARG A 100 1.03 17.20 39.40
C ARG A 100 0.57 18.64 39.14
N ASP A 101 0.94 19.57 40.01
CA ASP A 101 0.56 20.99 39.86
C ASP A 101 1.19 21.61 38.62
N ARG A 102 2.47 21.31 38.35
CA ARG A 102 3.14 21.73 37.11
C ARG A 102 2.46 21.14 35.88
N ALA A 103 2.17 19.85 35.87
CA ALA A 103 1.44 19.20 34.79
C ALA A 103 0.06 19.84 34.57
N ALA A 104 -0.67 20.15 35.64
CA ALA A 104 -1.97 20.79 35.54
C ALA A 104 -1.89 22.20 34.93
N VAL A 105 -0.85 22.98 35.26
CA VAL A 105 -0.60 24.28 34.62
C VAL A 105 -0.32 24.13 33.12
N MET A 106 0.43 23.11 32.72
CA MET A 106 0.69 22.82 31.30
C MET A 106 -0.61 22.49 30.56
N ALA A 107 -1.47 21.67 31.16
CA ALA A 107 -2.77 21.34 30.59
C ALA A 107 -3.71 22.55 30.50
N ASP A 108 -3.70 23.43 31.49
CA ASP A 108 -4.47 24.68 31.47
C ASP A 108 -4.01 25.60 30.33
N ARG A 109 -2.71 25.69 30.06
CA ARG A 109 -2.15 26.48 28.94
C ARG A 109 -2.55 25.89 27.58
N GLU A 110 -2.42 24.59 27.39
CA GLU A 110 -2.79 23.93 26.13
C GLU A 110 -4.29 24.06 25.87
N ARG A 111 -5.13 23.94 26.90
CA ARG A 111 -6.58 24.17 26.79
C ARG A 111 -6.89 25.58 26.27
N LEU A 112 -6.22 26.61 26.77
CA LEU A 112 -6.40 27.99 26.29
C LEU A 112 -5.95 28.14 24.82
N ARG A 113 -4.79 27.57 24.47
CA ARG A 113 -4.24 27.58 23.11
C ARG A 113 -5.16 26.90 22.11
N GLN A 114 -5.66 25.70 22.42
CA GLN A 114 -6.58 24.97 21.56
C GLN A 114 -7.91 25.73 21.39
N ALA A 115 -8.38 26.42 22.44
CA ALA A 115 -9.62 27.20 22.39
C ALA A 115 -9.55 28.38 21.40
N GLU A 116 -8.37 28.92 21.11
CA GLU A 116 -8.16 29.98 20.11
C GLU A 116 -8.36 29.49 18.67
N LEU A 117 -8.26 28.18 18.42
CA LEU A 117 -8.42 27.57 17.10
C LEU A 117 -9.88 27.23 16.76
N LEU A 118 -10.82 27.48 17.68
CA LEU A 118 -12.21 27.06 17.56
C LEU A 118 -13.16 28.25 17.28
N THR A 119 -14.32 27.96 16.69
CA THR A 119 -15.40 28.94 16.56
C THR A 119 -15.85 29.43 17.95
N PRO A 120 -16.42 30.65 18.07
CA PRO A 120 -16.78 31.23 19.36
C PRO A 120 -17.62 30.32 20.27
N ASP A 121 -18.61 29.62 19.69
CA ASP A 121 -19.46 28.69 20.44
C ASP A 121 -18.67 27.48 20.94
N ARG A 122 -17.84 26.84 20.09
CA ARG A 122 -17.02 25.68 20.46
C ARG A 122 -15.91 26.07 21.44
N ARG A 123 -15.37 27.27 21.32
CA ARG A 123 -14.41 27.87 22.25
C ARG A 123 -14.99 27.97 23.66
N ALA A 124 -16.18 28.54 23.82
CA ALA A 124 -16.85 28.63 25.11
C ALA A 124 -17.05 27.24 25.74
N HIS A 125 -17.52 26.27 24.95
CA HIS A 125 -17.76 24.90 25.43
C HIS A 125 -16.46 24.18 25.84
N LEU A 126 -15.35 24.36 25.11
CA LEU A 126 -14.04 23.81 25.49
C LEU A 126 -13.54 24.44 26.80
N LEU A 127 -13.74 25.75 26.98
CA LEU A 127 -13.33 26.45 28.19
C LEU A 127 -14.17 26.07 29.42
N ASP A 128 -15.39 25.58 29.23
CA ASP A 128 -16.25 25.04 30.29
C ASP A 128 -15.92 23.56 30.66
N LEU A 129 -15.02 22.90 29.93
CA LEU A 129 -14.50 21.60 30.32
C LEU A 129 -13.51 21.79 31.49
N GLN A 130 -13.91 21.35 32.68
CA GLN A 130 -13.03 21.31 33.86
C GLN A 130 -11.96 20.20 33.69
N LEU A 131 -10.69 20.57 33.81
CA LEU A 131 -9.52 19.68 33.81
C LEU A 131 -8.89 19.51 35.21
N GLU A 132 -9.68 19.73 36.25
CA GLU A 132 -9.23 19.71 37.67
C GLU A 132 -8.69 18.33 38.11
N GLY A 133 -9.04 17.26 37.38
CA GLY A 133 -8.64 15.89 37.69
C GLY A 133 -7.12 15.62 37.79
N ILE A 134 -6.26 16.41 37.14
CA ILE A 134 -4.79 16.26 37.30
C ILE A 134 -4.36 16.64 38.72
N ARG A 135 -4.98 17.67 39.31
CA ARG A 135 -4.68 18.14 40.67
C ARG A 135 -5.37 17.28 41.72
N GLU A 136 -6.63 16.93 41.48
CA GLU A 136 -7.47 16.19 42.43
C GLU A 136 -7.09 14.72 42.58
N ALA A 137 -6.68 14.05 41.50
CA ALA A 137 -6.37 12.63 41.57
C ALA A 137 -5.12 12.39 42.45
N PRO A 138 -5.19 11.46 43.42
CA PRO A 138 -4.07 11.15 44.30
C PRO A 138 -2.88 10.51 43.55
N VAL A 139 -3.13 9.92 42.36
CA VAL A 139 -2.12 9.26 41.54
C VAL A 139 -2.24 9.71 40.09
N GLY A 140 -1.15 10.22 39.53
CA GLY A 140 -0.94 10.34 38.09
C GLY A 140 -0.16 9.14 37.55
N ILE A 141 -0.50 8.67 36.36
CA ILE A 141 0.29 7.66 35.65
C ILE A 141 0.54 8.17 34.23
N VAL A 142 1.79 8.42 33.88
CA VAL A 142 2.17 8.70 32.50
C VAL A 142 2.59 7.40 31.84
N VAL A 143 1.92 7.06 30.74
CA VAL A 143 2.29 5.93 29.89
C VAL A 143 3.16 6.47 28.77
N ALA A 144 4.40 6.00 28.72
CA ALA A 144 5.36 6.37 27.69
C ALA A 144 5.79 5.15 26.87
N CYS A 145 6.01 5.33 25.58
CA CYS A 145 6.49 4.31 24.65
C CYS A 145 7.99 4.49 24.45
N ASP A 146 8.78 3.48 24.82
CA ASP A 146 10.23 3.46 24.62
C ASP A 146 10.56 3.00 23.20
N ARG A 147 10.83 3.95 22.30
CA ARG A 147 11.01 3.70 20.86
C ARG A 147 12.47 3.51 20.46
N ARG A 148 13.38 3.53 21.42
CA ARG A 148 14.84 3.39 21.21
C ARG A 148 15.26 2.01 20.70
N ALA A 149 14.42 0.98 20.87
CA ALA A 149 14.67 -0.34 20.30
C ALA A 149 14.51 -0.29 18.76
N PRO A 150 15.48 -0.75 17.94
CA PRO A 150 15.39 -0.66 16.48
C PRO A 150 14.13 -1.32 15.89
N ALA A 151 13.45 -0.64 14.96
CA ALA A 151 12.21 -1.13 14.35
C ALA A 151 12.39 -2.45 13.58
N SER A 152 13.56 -2.64 12.95
CA SER A 152 13.94 -3.86 12.24
C SER A 152 14.02 -5.10 13.13
N GLY A 153 14.21 -4.92 14.44
CA GLY A 153 14.27 -6.01 15.41
C GLY A 153 12.92 -6.47 15.95
N VAL A 154 11.81 -5.81 15.55
CA VAL A 154 10.47 -6.07 16.08
C VAL A 154 9.51 -6.42 14.94
N LEU A 155 9.07 -7.68 14.90
CA LEU A 155 8.14 -8.18 13.89
C LEU A 155 6.88 -7.30 13.82
N GLY A 156 6.59 -6.75 12.64
CA GLY A 156 5.46 -5.86 12.38
C GLY A 156 5.75 -4.37 12.56
N ARG A 157 6.69 -3.97 13.44
CA ARG A 157 7.04 -2.55 13.67
C ARG A 157 7.83 -1.94 12.52
N ASN A 158 8.59 -2.73 11.78
CA ASN A 158 9.32 -2.25 10.60
C ASN A 158 8.40 -1.74 9.49
N THR A 159 7.17 -2.28 9.39
CA THR A 159 6.18 -1.90 8.39
C THR A 159 5.17 -0.89 8.94
N PHE A 160 4.75 -1.07 10.20
CA PHE A 160 3.89 -0.13 10.92
C PHE A 160 4.68 0.47 12.08
N THR A 161 5.35 1.60 11.81
CA THR A 161 6.31 2.22 12.75
C THR A 161 5.68 2.53 14.10
N ASP A 162 4.41 2.94 14.12
CA ASP A 162 3.64 3.31 15.33
C ASP A 162 2.92 2.15 16.02
N ALA A 163 3.14 0.91 15.60
CA ALA A 163 2.52 -0.25 16.23
C ALA A 163 2.91 -0.43 17.71
N ASP A 164 4.04 0.14 18.11
CA ASP A 164 4.48 0.25 19.51
C ASP A 164 3.61 1.22 20.33
N MET A 165 3.22 2.36 19.76
CA MET A 165 2.28 3.30 20.37
C MET A 165 0.89 2.66 20.54
N TRP A 166 0.41 1.90 19.56
CA TRP A 166 -0.87 1.18 19.67
C TRP A 166 -0.83 0.11 20.75
N SER A 167 0.32 -0.57 20.90
CA SER A 167 0.55 -1.53 22.00
C SER A 167 0.42 -0.85 23.37
N CYS A 168 0.92 0.39 23.51
CA CYS A 168 0.74 1.18 24.72
C CYS A 168 -0.73 1.57 24.93
N ALA A 169 -1.48 1.90 23.88
CA ALA A 169 -2.91 2.19 23.98
C ALA A 169 -3.72 0.97 24.47
N CYS A 170 -3.38 -0.24 24.03
CA CYS A 170 -3.96 -1.48 24.57
C CYS A 170 -3.67 -1.64 26.08
N ALA A 171 -2.46 -1.28 26.53
CA ALA A 171 -2.11 -1.30 27.95
C ALA A 171 -2.97 -0.32 28.76
N VAL A 172 -3.21 0.89 28.25
CA VAL A 172 -4.10 1.88 28.87
C VAL A 172 -5.52 1.34 29.00
N GLU A 173 -6.08 0.71 27.97
CA GLU A 173 -7.44 0.14 28.03
C GLU A 173 -7.55 -0.95 29.11
N ASN A 174 -6.57 -1.87 29.19
CA ASN A 174 -6.53 -2.90 30.24
C ASN A 174 -6.49 -2.28 31.64
N MET A 175 -5.70 -1.23 31.83
CA MET A 175 -5.62 -0.48 33.09
C MET A 175 -6.96 0.16 33.43
N TRP A 176 -7.65 0.76 32.45
CA TRP A 176 -8.93 1.44 32.65
C TRP A 176 -10.05 0.48 33.05
N LEU A 177 -10.15 -0.66 32.37
CA LEU A 177 -11.12 -1.72 32.68
C LEU A 177 -10.86 -2.30 34.08
N THR A 178 -9.59 -2.54 34.42
CA THR A 178 -9.20 -3.04 35.75
C THR A 178 -9.51 -2.03 36.85
N ALA A 179 -9.16 -0.75 36.65
CA ALA A 179 -9.50 0.32 37.59
C ALA A 179 -11.00 0.37 37.83
N ARG A 180 -11.80 0.33 36.75
CA ARG A 180 -13.27 0.33 36.84
C ARG A 180 -13.80 -0.87 37.63
N ALA A 181 -13.28 -2.07 37.38
CA ALA A 181 -13.69 -3.30 38.07
C ALA A 181 -13.42 -3.25 39.59
N HIS A 182 -12.37 -2.53 40.00
CA HIS A 182 -12.03 -2.31 41.41
C HIS A 182 -12.69 -1.06 42.02
N GLY A 183 -13.57 -0.37 41.29
CA GLY A 183 -14.28 0.81 41.77
C GLY A 183 -13.47 2.12 41.70
N LEU A 184 -12.28 2.10 41.12
CA LEU A 184 -11.50 3.29 40.83
C LEU A 184 -12.03 4.01 39.58
N GLY A 185 -11.81 5.32 39.56
CA GLY A 185 -11.96 6.17 38.40
C GLY A 185 -10.61 6.35 37.70
N MET A 186 -10.65 6.41 36.38
CA MET A 186 -9.49 6.81 35.59
C MET A 186 -9.94 7.82 34.52
N GLY A 187 -9.10 8.81 34.26
CA GLY A 187 -9.33 9.84 33.23
C GLY A 187 -8.05 10.06 32.44
N TRP A 188 -8.16 10.19 31.12
CA TRP A 188 -7.01 10.31 30.23
C TRP A 188 -6.93 11.72 29.67
N VAL A 189 -5.92 12.46 30.12
CA VAL A 189 -5.67 13.83 29.68
C VAL A 189 -4.55 13.87 28.66
N THR A 190 -4.85 14.38 27.47
CA THR A 190 -3.91 14.53 26.35
C THR A 190 -3.70 15.99 25.94
N LEU A 191 -4.21 16.94 26.74
CA LEU A 191 -4.01 18.37 26.52
C LEU A 191 -2.63 18.79 27.03
N PHE A 192 -1.58 18.36 26.34
CA PHE A 192 -0.19 18.68 26.66
C PHE A 192 0.60 18.89 25.37
N GLN A 193 1.63 19.72 25.43
CA GLN A 193 2.72 19.62 24.45
C GLN A 193 3.59 18.41 24.86
N PRO A 194 3.76 17.40 23.97
CA PRO A 194 4.49 16.18 24.31
C PRO A 194 5.91 16.44 24.85
N GLU A 195 6.61 17.43 24.29
CA GLU A 195 7.99 17.77 24.66
C GLU A 195 8.05 18.35 26.08
N GLU A 196 7.14 19.24 26.44
CA GLU A 196 7.10 19.84 27.78
C GLU A 196 6.80 18.77 28.85
N LEU A 197 5.92 17.81 28.54
CA LEU A 197 5.62 16.69 29.44
C LEU A 197 6.81 15.73 29.57
N ALA A 198 7.52 15.48 28.47
CA ALA A 198 8.74 14.68 28.48
C ALA A 198 9.84 15.35 29.33
N GLU A 199 10.01 16.67 29.20
CA GLU A 199 10.96 17.45 30.01
C GLU A 199 10.61 17.43 31.50
N LEU A 200 9.32 17.59 31.85
CA LEU A 200 8.83 17.54 33.24
C LEU A 200 9.22 16.23 33.94
N LEU A 201 9.17 15.12 33.21
CA LEU A 201 9.43 13.78 33.72
C LEU A 201 10.84 13.25 33.41
N HIS A 202 11.69 14.09 32.82
CA HIS A 202 13.06 13.75 32.43
C HIS A 202 13.14 12.50 31.53
N LEU A 203 12.28 12.43 30.52
CA LEU A 203 12.29 11.31 29.58
C LEU A 203 13.51 11.38 28.67
N PRO A 204 14.11 10.23 28.30
CA PRO A 204 15.11 10.17 27.25
C PRO A 204 14.56 10.60 25.89
N ASN A 205 15.45 10.99 24.98
CA ASN A 205 15.10 11.11 23.56
C ASN A 205 14.51 9.78 23.03
N ASP A 206 13.59 9.89 22.08
CA ASP A 206 12.87 8.77 21.45
C ASP A 206 12.01 7.96 22.44
N VAL A 207 11.58 8.60 23.52
CA VAL A 207 10.53 8.09 24.42
C VAL A 207 9.33 9.03 24.35
N GLU A 208 8.22 8.53 23.81
CA GLU A 208 7.03 9.34 23.51
C GLU A 208 5.92 9.10 24.53
N THR A 209 5.25 10.14 25.01
CA THR A 209 4.13 10.00 25.96
C THR A 209 2.79 9.84 25.26
N LEU A 210 1.94 8.95 25.76
CA LEU A 210 0.55 8.82 25.33
C LEU A 210 -0.40 9.80 26.05
N GLY A 211 0.08 10.46 27.10
CA GLY A 211 -0.68 11.40 27.93
C GLY A 211 -0.65 11.04 29.40
N TRP A 212 -1.44 11.77 30.18
CA TRP A 212 -1.51 11.66 31.63
C TRP A 212 -2.80 10.95 32.07
N LEU A 213 -2.67 9.83 32.78
CA LEU A 213 -3.80 9.14 33.38
C LEU A 213 -3.97 9.58 34.83
N CYS A 214 -5.11 10.15 35.16
CA CYS A 214 -5.53 10.40 36.54
C CYS A 214 -6.13 9.11 37.11
N LEU A 215 -5.74 8.69 38.31
CA LEU A 215 -6.25 7.49 38.98
C LEU A 215 -6.63 7.83 40.43
N GLY A 216 -7.85 7.48 40.83
CA GLY A 216 -8.35 7.77 42.18
C GLY A 216 -9.74 7.21 42.45
N TRP A 217 -10.29 7.47 43.64
CA TRP A 217 -11.68 7.18 43.94
C TRP A 217 -12.57 8.25 43.31
N PRO A 218 -13.55 7.88 42.46
CA PRO A 218 -14.35 8.88 41.77
C PRO A 218 -15.29 9.60 42.75
N ASP A 219 -15.31 10.93 42.71
CA ASP A 219 -16.30 11.76 43.43
C ASP A 219 -17.59 11.95 42.60
N GLU A 220 -17.68 11.26 41.47
CA GLU A 220 -18.82 11.30 40.57
C GLU A 220 -19.18 9.91 40.05
N ARG A 221 -20.47 9.70 39.73
CA ARG A 221 -20.96 8.46 39.09
C ARG A 221 -21.73 8.80 37.81
N PRO A 222 -21.03 9.26 36.77
CA PRO A 222 -21.66 9.71 35.54
C PRO A 222 -22.43 8.56 34.85
N PRO A 223 -23.74 8.71 34.59
CA PRO A 223 -24.53 7.63 33.98
C PRO A 223 -24.14 7.34 32.52
N ALA A 224 -23.56 8.34 31.82
CA ALA A 224 -23.15 8.26 30.41
C ALA A 224 -21.78 8.97 30.19
N PRO A 225 -21.17 8.94 29.00
CA PRO A 225 -19.97 9.73 28.70
C PRO A 225 -20.19 11.24 28.91
N GLY A 226 -19.18 11.94 29.46
CA GLY A 226 -19.30 13.37 29.80
C GLY A 226 -19.54 14.28 28.60
N LEU A 227 -18.83 14.04 27.49
CA LEU A 227 -18.98 14.81 26.25
C LEU A 227 -20.36 14.60 25.61
N GLU A 228 -20.91 13.39 25.69
CA GLU A 228 -22.26 13.09 25.21
C GLU A 228 -23.34 13.82 26.02
N ARG A 229 -23.21 13.83 27.35
CA ARG A 229 -24.13 14.59 28.20
C ARG A 229 -24.10 16.09 27.96
N ARG A 230 -22.94 16.64 27.55
CA ARG A 230 -22.75 18.07 27.26
C ARG A 230 -23.07 18.40 25.79
N GLY A 231 -23.58 17.44 25.00
CA GLY A 231 -23.93 17.65 23.60
C GLY A 231 -22.74 17.86 22.66
N TRP A 232 -21.51 17.52 23.09
CA TRP A 232 -20.30 17.72 22.31
C TRP A 232 -20.16 16.68 21.19
N SER A 233 -20.56 15.44 21.45
CA SER A 233 -20.58 14.36 20.48
C SER A 233 -21.61 13.30 20.87
N ARG A 234 -21.99 12.45 19.92
CA ARG A 234 -22.82 11.26 20.19
C ARG A 234 -22.14 10.05 19.58
N ARG A 235 -22.24 8.89 20.23
CA ARG A 235 -21.83 7.63 19.60
C ARG A 235 -22.65 7.43 18.32
N VAL A 236 -21.96 7.21 17.22
CA VAL A 236 -22.59 6.78 15.97
C VAL A 236 -23.03 5.32 16.10
N PRO A 237 -24.09 4.89 15.39
CA PRO A 237 -24.44 3.49 15.26
C PRO A 237 -23.25 2.61 14.87
N LEU A 238 -23.18 1.38 15.39
CA LEU A 238 -22.11 0.44 15.03
C LEU A 238 -22.06 0.20 13.51
N SER A 239 -23.22 0.18 12.84
CA SER A 239 -23.33 0.06 11.38
C SER A 239 -22.58 1.14 10.62
N ASP A 240 -22.46 2.34 11.18
CA ASP A 240 -21.87 3.50 10.50
C ASP A 240 -20.34 3.45 10.54
N VAL A 241 -19.77 2.62 11.44
CA VAL A 241 -18.33 2.39 11.59
C VAL A 241 -17.93 0.95 11.29
N THR A 242 -18.89 0.09 10.93
CA THR A 242 -18.65 -1.29 10.49
C THR A 242 -18.71 -1.33 8.98
N LEU A 243 -17.55 -1.52 8.37
CA LEU A 243 -17.42 -1.60 6.93
C LEU A 243 -17.11 -3.05 6.56
N ALA A 244 -17.81 -3.58 5.57
CA ALA A 244 -17.55 -4.90 5.04
C ALA A 244 -16.47 -4.81 3.96
N ASP A 245 -15.35 -5.49 4.21
CA ASP A 245 -14.23 -5.72 3.30
C ASP A 245 -13.41 -4.49 2.86
N ARG A 246 -14.04 -3.34 2.60
CA ARG A 246 -13.40 -2.12 2.09
C ARG A 246 -14.07 -0.85 2.61
N TRP A 247 -13.34 0.27 2.52
CA TRP A 247 -13.90 1.59 2.75
C TRP A 247 -14.86 1.97 1.60
N PRO A 248 -16.03 2.56 1.87
CA PRO A 248 -16.95 2.96 0.81
C PRO A 248 -16.43 4.19 0.07
N ASP A 249 -16.51 4.18 -1.26
CA ASP A 249 -16.00 5.26 -2.14
C ASP A 249 -16.67 6.62 -1.89
N SER A 250 -17.83 6.63 -1.24
CA SER A 250 -18.62 7.83 -0.92
C SER A 250 -18.29 8.48 0.44
N ALA A 251 -17.33 7.95 1.20
CA ALA A 251 -17.02 8.44 2.54
C ALA A 251 -15.75 9.31 2.59
N GLN A 252 -15.75 10.43 1.85
CA GLN A 252 -14.75 11.50 2.03
C GLN A 252 -15.41 12.84 2.41
N PRO A 253 -14.79 13.63 3.33
CA PRO A 253 -15.02 15.06 3.42
C PRO A 253 -14.53 15.77 2.14
N GLU A 254 -15.32 16.69 1.57
CA GLU A 254 -15.07 17.30 0.25
C GLU A 254 -13.78 18.13 0.16
N ALA A 255 -12.94 17.81 -0.84
CA ALA A 255 -11.96 18.66 -1.51
C ALA A 255 -11.90 18.27 -3.01
N PRO A 256 -11.50 19.18 -3.94
CA PRO A 256 -12.03 19.20 -5.30
C PRO A 256 -11.51 18.09 -6.22
N VAL A 257 -12.40 17.68 -7.12
CA VAL A 257 -12.26 16.58 -8.07
C VAL A 257 -11.46 17.03 -9.31
N SER A 258 -10.32 16.40 -9.58
CA SER A 258 -9.80 16.25 -10.94
C SER A 258 -10.48 15.02 -11.56
N ALA A 259 -10.97 15.16 -12.79
CA ALA A 259 -11.78 14.15 -13.50
C ALA A 259 -11.03 12.86 -13.88
N LEU A 260 -9.79 12.67 -13.40
CA LEU A 260 -8.94 11.50 -13.68
C LEU A 260 -8.75 10.55 -12.49
N ARG A 261 -9.29 10.87 -11.30
CA ARG A 261 -9.30 9.91 -10.18
C ARG A 261 -10.50 8.99 -10.28
N GLN A 262 -10.36 7.89 -11.02
CA GLN A 262 -11.24 6.74 -10.90
C GLN A 262 -10.68 5.79 -9.83
N THR A 263 -11.52 5.38 -8.88
CA THR A 263 -11.14 4.37 -7.88
C THR A 263 -11.17 2.99 -8.54
N LEU A 264 -10.07 2.61 -9.20
CA LEU A 264 -9.85 1.21 -9.55
C LEU A 264 -9.72 0.42 -8.25
N HIS A 265 -10.52 -0.63 -8.10
CA HIS A 265 -10.35 -1.58 -7.02
C HIS A 265 -9.32 -2.64 -7.43
N SER A 266 -8.50 -3.08 -6.48
CA SER A 266 -7.68 -4.28 -6.67
C SER A 266 -8.58 -5.53 -6.79
N PRO A 267 -8.09 -6.62 -7.43
CA PRO A 267 -8.81 -7.89 -7.48
C PRO A 267 -9.28 -8.34 -6.09
N ASN A 268 -10.44 -9.00 -6.02
CA ASN A 268 -11.03 -9.36 -4.74
C ASN A 268 -10.13 -10.37 -3.99
N ARG A 269 -9.72 -10.03 -2.76
CA ARG A 269 -8.89 -10.91 -1.92
C ARG A 269 -9.47 -12.32 -1.74
N TYR A 270 -10.79 -12.46 -1.72
CA TYR A 270 -11.44 -13.77 -1.63
C TYR A 270 -11.26 -14.59 -2.91
N GLN A 271 -11.17 -13.94 -4.07
CA GLN A 271 -10.87 -14.62 -5.35
C GLN A 271 -9.41 -15.05 -5.40
N VAL A 272 -8.47 -14.27 -4.86
CA VAL A 272 -7.05 -14.66 -4.75
C VAL A 272 -6.88 -15.88 -3.85
N VAL A 273 -7.54 -15.88 -2.68
CA VAL A 273 -7.53 -17.03 -1.76
C VAL A 273 -8.19 -18.24 -2.41
N ALA A 274 -9.31 -18.06 -3.11
CA ALA A 274 -9.98 -19.16 -3.81
C ALA A 274 -9.12 -19.76 -4.94
N ALA A 275 -8.39 -18.92 -5.70
CA ALA A 275 -7.46 -19.39 -6.73
C ALA A 275 -6.29 -20.17 -6.12
N HIS A 276 -5.76 -19.70 -4.97
CA HIS A 276 -4.75 -20.40 -4.20
C HIS A 276 -5.25 -21.76 -3.67
N ASP A 277 -6.43 -21.78 -3.05
CA ASP A 277 -7.06 -23.01 -2.53
C ASP A 277 -7.39 -24.02 -3.66
N ASP A 278 -7.71 -23.54 -4.86
CA ASP A 278 -7.89 -24.38 -6.05
C ASP A 278 -6.56 -24.96 -6.54
N ALA A 279 -5.50 -24.15 -6.59
CA ALA A 279 -4.16 -24.59 -6.96
C ALA A 279 -3.57 -25.61 -5.96
N ASP A 280 -3.90 -25.50 -4.67
CA ASP A 280 -3.49 -26.46 -3.63
C ASP A 280 -4.10 -27.86 -3.80
N GLN A 281 -5.15 -28.00 -4.62
CA GLN A 281 -5.72 -29.30 -4.97
C GLN A 281 -4.95 -30.00 -6.09
N LEU A 282 -3.97 -29.35 -6.74
CA LEU A 282 -3.17 -29.98 -7.77
C LEU A 282 -2.28 -31.08 -7.17
N LEU A 283 -2.05 -32.16 -7.91
CA LEU A 283 -1.19 -33.29 -7.52
C LEU A 283 0.30 -32.90 -7.65
N THR A 284 0.69 -31.87 -6.90
CA THR A 284 2.03 -31.31 -6.81
C THR A 284 2.24 -30.76 -5.38
N PRO A 285 3.47 -30.63 -4.87
CA PRO A 285 3.69 -29.90 -3.62
C PRO A 285 3.13 -28.47 -3.72
N PRO A 286 2.38 -27.99 -2.70
CA PRO A 286 1.90 -26.60 -2.65
C PRO A 286 3.00 -25.58 -2.95
N GLY A 287 2.71 -24.63 -3.85
CA GLY A 287 3.66 -23.58 -4.28
C GLY A 287 4.84 -24.06 -5.12
N SER A 288 4.77 -25.27 -5.71
CA SER A 288 5.87 -25.84 -6.52
C SER A 288 6.31 -25.00 -7.74
N LEU A 289 5.48 -24.08 -8.24
CA LEU A 289 5.84 -23.17 -9.34
C LEU A 289 6.36 -21.81 -8.84
N GLY A 290 6.48 -21.63 -7.53
CA GLY A 290 7.11 -20.46 -6.91
C GLY A 290 6.41 -19.14 -7.24
N LEU A 291 7.17 -18.15 -7.72
CA LEU A 291 6.64 -16.84 -8.11
C LEU A 291 5.57 -16.92 -9.22
N LEU A 292 5.64 -17.93 -10.08
CA LEU A 292 4.63 -18.14 -11.10
C LEU A 292 3.28 -18.49 -10.46
N ASP A 293 3.23 -19.32 -9.42
CA ASP A 293 1.97 -19.64 -8.71
C ASP A 293 1.33 -18.37 -8.14
N GLN A 294 2.11 -17.54 -7.44
CA GLN A 294 1.62 -16.27 -6.86
C GLN A 294 1.13 -15.29 -7.93
N THR A 295 1.71 -15.35 -9.13
CA THR A 295 1.29 -14.53 -10.26
C THR A 295 0.01 -15.06 -10.89
N LEU A 296 -0.11 -16.37 -11.04
CA LEU A 296 -1.33 -17.03 -11.53
C LEU A 296 -2.51 -16.79 -10.58
N ASP A 297 -2.32 -16.89 -9.26
CA ASP A 297 -3.37 -16.61 -8.27
C ASP A 297 -3.95 -15.19 -8.43
N ARG A 298 -3.08 -14.20 -8.66
CA ARG A 298 -3.48 -12.80 -8.91
C ARG A 298 -4.16 -12.63 -10.26
N VAL A 299 -3.64 -13.27 -11.31
CA VAL A 299 -4.17 -13.21 -12.67
C VAL A 299 -5.56 -13.86 -12.74
N GLU A 300 -5.77 -15.02 -12.11
CA GLU A 300 -7.07 -15.70 -12.03
C GLU A 300 -8.08 -14.91 -11.19
N ALA A 301 -7.62 -14.25 -10.12
CA ALA A 301 -8.49 -13.40 -9.31
C ALA A 301 -8.87 -12.09 -10.00
N ALA A 302 -7.98 -11.55 -10.83
CA ALA A 302 -8.17 -10.33 -11.60
C ALA A 302 -9.08 -10.55 -12.82
N GLY A 303 -8.90 -11.67 -13.52
CA GLY A 303 -9.70 -12.05 -14.68
C GLY A 303 -11.09 -12.55 -14.26
N GLY A 304 -12.12 -11.69 -14.39
CA GLY A 304 -13.52 -12.11 -14.24
C GLY A 304 -14.01 -13.10 -15.31
N THR A 305 -13.17 -13.39 -16.32
CA THR A 305 -13.37 -14.30 -17.45
C THR A 305 -12.15 -15.22 -17.63
N GLU A 306 -12.34 -16.34 -18.32
CA GLU A 306 -11.24 -17.28 -18.58
C GLU A 306 -10.18 -16.63 -19.49
N ILE A 307 -8.98 -16.40 -18.93
CA ILE A 307 -7.85 -15.84 -19.67
C ILE A 307 -7.23 -16.94 -20.55
N THR A 308 -7.34 -16.75 -21.87
CA THR A 308 -6.88 -17.72 -22.88
C THR A 308 -5.94 -17.12 -23.93
N GLY A 309 -5.78 -15.79 -23.96
CA GLY A 309 -4.88 -15.10 -24.86
C GLY A 309 -4.43 -13.75 -24.30
N GLY A 310 -4.03 -12.86 -25.20
CA GLY A 310 -3.71 -11.49 -24.87
C GLY A 310 -3.30 -10.67 -26.08
N THR A 311 -3.15 -9.37 -25.87
CA THR A 311 -2.84 -8.38 -26.91
C THR A 311 -1.59 -7.59 -26.54
N LEU A 312 -0.60 -7.54 -27.43
CA LEU A 312 0.51 -6.59 -27.36
C LEU A 312 0.06 -5.20 -27.83
N VAL A 313 0.09 -4.21 -26.95
CA VAL A 313 -0.09 -2.80 -27.32
C VAL A 313 1.29 -2.17 -27.44
N LEU A 314 1.73 -1.95 -28.69
CA LEU A 314 3.04 -1.41 -29.03
C LEU A 314 2.90 0.07 -29.41
N VAL A 315 3.43 0.97 -28.57
CA VAL A 315 3.28 2.42 -28.74
C VAL A 315 4.59 3.07 -29.15
N GLY A 316 4.59 3.80 -30.27
CA GLY A 316 5.75 4.48 -30.81
C GLY A 316 5.67 6.01 -30.72
N ALA A 317 6.78 6.65 -30.33
CA ALA A 317 6.93 8.11 -30.38
C ALA A 317 8.41 8.53 -30.52
N ASP A 318 8.64 9.70 -31.12
CA ASP A 318 9.99 10.29 -31.19
C ASP A 318 10.23 11.30 -30.07
N HIS A 319 11.48 11.34 -29.58
CA HIS A 319 11.89 12.24 -28.51
C HIS A 319 12.90 13.27 -29.00
N PRO A 320 12.64 14.58 -28.86
CA PRO A 320 13.62 15.59 -29.25
C PRO A 320 14.94 15.51 -28.47
N VAL A 321 14.94 14.89 -27.28
CA VAL A 321 16.17 14.58 -26.51
C VAL A 321 17.17 13.74 -27.30
N ALA A 322 16.74 12.98 -28.30
CA ALA A 322 17.62 12.19 -29.17
C ALA A 322 18.65 13.05 -29.91
N HIS A 323 18.33 14.33 -30.18
CA HIS A 323 19.26 15.28 -30.81
C HIS A 323 20.35 15.82 -29.86
N LEU A 324 20.36 15.37 -28.59
CA LEU A 324 21.34 15.77 -27.58
C LEU A 324 22.40 14.68 -27.34
N ASP A 325 22.67 13.83 -28.33
CA ASP A 325 23.71 12.78 -28.31
C ASP A 325 23.57 11.79 -27.13
N VAL A 326 22.33 11.44 -26.79
CA VAL A 326 21.97 10.45 -25.75
C VAL A 326 21.75 9.04 -26.30
N THR A 327 21.93 8.85 -27.61
CA THR A 327 21.67 7.60 -28.32
C THR A 327 22.68 7.44 -29.45
N ALA A 328 23.00 6.19 -29.79
CA ALA A 328 23.86 5.86 -30.92
C ALA A 328 23.09 5.68 -32.24
N PHE A 329 21.76 5.83 -32.20
CA PHE A 329 20.87 5.57 -33.33
C PHE A 329 20.21 6.85 -33.82
N GLU A 330 20.03 6.95 -35.14
CA GLU A 330 19.28 8.03 -35.78
C GLU A 330 17.80 8.02 -35.35
N ALA A 331 17.19 9.19 -35.23
CA ALA A 331 15.78 9.30 -34.85
C ALA A 331 14.83 8.58 -35.83
N SER A 332 15.21 8.44 -37.10
CA SER A 332 14.42 7.72 -38.10
C SER A 332 14.21 6.24 -37.78
N VAL A 333 15.06 5.64 -36.93
CA VAL A 333 14.95 4.22 -36.53
C VAL A 333 13.61 3.94 -35.84
N THR A 334 13.05 4.89 -35.09
CA THR A 334 11.70 4.75 -34.50
C THR A 334 10.66 4.43 -35.58
N HIS A 335 10.66 5.18 -36.68
CA HIS A 335 9.74 4.97 -37.79
C HIS A 335 9.97 3.61 -38.47
N ASP A 336 11.23 3.21 -38.68
CA ASP A 336 11.57 1.94 -39.32
C ASP A 336 11.08 0.74 -38.49
N VAL A 337 11.28 0.76 -37.16
CA VAL A 337 10.81 -0.29 -36.24
C VAL A 337 9.27 -0.32 -36.19
N MET A 338 8.62 0.83 -36.16
CA MET A 338 7.16 0.92 -36.17
C MET A 338 6.56 0.44 -37.51
N ALA A 339 7.17 0.79 -38.64
CA ALA A 339 6.75 0.32 -39.96
C ALA A 339 6.92 -1.20 -40.11
N ALA A 340 8.04 -1.75 -39.62
CA ALA A 340 8.25 -3.19 -39.55
C ALA A 340 7.21 -3.88 -38.65
N SER A 341 6.85 -3.26 -37.52
CA SER A 341 5.82 -3.77 -36.62
C SER A 341 4.44 -3.82 -37.29
N VAL A 342 4.04 -2.77 -38.02
CA VAL A 342 2.80 -2.79 -38.84
C VAL A 342 2.85 -3.87 -39.91
N ALA A 343 4.02 -4.11 -40.51
CA ALA A 343 4.22 -5.17 -41.49
C ALA A 343 4.26 -6.59 -40.87
N GLY A 344 4.16 -6.72 -39.55
CA GLY A 344 4.20 -7.99 -38.84
C GLY A 344 5.60 -8.57 -38.64
N THR A 345 6.65 -7.80 -38.90
CA THR A 345 8.05 -8.25 -38.89
C THR A 345 8.92 -7.56 -37.85
N GLY A 346 8.38 -6.57 -37.13
CA GLY A 346 9.01 -6.00 -35.93
C GLY A 346 9.24 -7.08 -34.86
N LEU A 347 10.25 -6.91 -34.00
CA LEU A 347 10.66 -7.97 -33.08
C LEU A 347 9.58 -8.23 -32.02
N GLY A 348 8.98 -7.18 -31.47
CA GLY A 348 7.85 -7.28 -30.53
C GLY A 348 6.65 -8.00 -31.15
N VAL A 349 6.21 -7.56 -32.33
CA VAL A 349 5.06 -8.13 -33.05
C VAL A 349 5.32 -9.58 -33.50
N SER A 350 6.53 -9.88 -33.94
CA SER A 350 6.94 -11.26 -34.29
C SER A 350 6.89 -12.17 -33.06
N THR A 351 7.32 -11.66 -31.90
CA THR A 351 7.26 -12.39 -30.63
C THR A 351 5.82 -12.60 -30.17
N ALA A 352 4.97 -11.58 -30.23
CA ALA A 352 3.54 -11.68 -29.94
C ALA A 352 2.87 -12.74 -30.82
N THR A 353 3.11 -12.70 -32.14
CA THR A 353 2.58 -13.67 -33.10
C THR A 353 3.05 -15.08 -32.78
N ALA A 354 4.34 -15.27 -32.46
CA ALA A 354 4.89 -16.57 -32.08
C ALA A 354 4.33 -17.10 -30.75
N ALA A 355 3.96 -16.21 -29.83
CA ALA A 355 3.29 -16.54 -28.57
C ALA A 355 1.77 -16.74 -28.71
N GLY A 356 1.21 -16.57 -29.91
CA GLY A 356 -0.23 -16.66 -30.15
C GLY A 356 -1.04 -15.46 -29.65
N LEU A 357 -0.38 -14.31 -29.46
CA LEU A 357 -0.99 -13.07 -28.99
C LEU A 357 -1.39 -12.18 -30.18
N SER A 358 -2.49 -11.44 -30.00
CA SER A 358 -2.88 -10.33 -30.87
C SER A 358 -1.89 -9.17 -30.71
N HIS A 359 -1.89 -8.21 -31.65
CA HIS A 359 -1.08 -7.00 -31.50
C HIS A 359 -1.79 -5.77 -32.06
N LEU A 360 -1.51 -4.62 -31.44
CA LEU A 360 -2.00 -3.30 -31.79
C LEU A 360 -0.81 -2.35 -31.83
N VAL A 361 -0.53 -1.80 -33.01
CA VAL A 361 0.57 -0.84 -33.22
C VAL A 361 0.00 0.58 -33.20
N VAL A 362 0.53 1.44 -32.34
CA VAL A 362 0.00 2.78 -32.06
C VAL A 362 1.08 3.83 -32.30
N ASP A 363 0.79 4.80 -33.18
CA ASP A 363 1.62 5.99 -33.38
C ASP A 363 1.11 7.12 -32.47
N ALA A 364 1.87 7.40 -31.40
CA ALA A 364 1.58 8.46 -30.45
C ALA A 364 2.32 9.77 -30.75
N GLY A 365 3.30 9.76 -31.66
CA GLY A 365 4.09 10.95 -31.92
C GLY A 365 5.33 10.74 -32.78
N VAL A 366 5.38 9.73 -33.64
CA VAL A 366 6.48 9.55 -34.60
C VAL A 366 6.49 10.73 -35.58
N ALA A 367 7.67 11.27 -35.88
CA ALA A 367 7.84 12.49 -36.67
C ALA A 367 7.21 12.34 -38.05
N GLN A 368 7.46 11.20 -38.71
CA GLN A 368 6.76 10.79 -39.91
C GLN A 368 5.59 9.87 -39.52
N PRO A 369 4.35 10.17 -39.94
CA PRO A 369 3.20 9.32 -39.62
C PRO A 369 3.41 7.90 -40.15
N VAL A 370 3.24 6.90 -39.29
CA VAL A 370 3.41 5.49 -39.68
C VAL A 370 2.11 4.98 -40.29
N GLN A 371 2.11 4.70 -41.61
CA GLN A 371 0.93 4.18 -42.29
C GLN A 371 0.54 2.80 -41.74
N GLY A 372 -0.75 2.63 -41.44
CA GLY A 372 -1.31 1.38 -40.90
C GLY A 372 -1.27 1.27 -39.37
N ALA A 373 -0.53 2.14 -38.67
CA ALA A 373 -0.61 2.24 -37.22
C ALA A 373 -1.87 3.03 -36.79
N ARG A 374 -2.41 2.70 -35.60
CA ARG A 374 -3.46 3.50 -34.96
C ARG A 374 -2.87 4.84 -34.52
N SER A 375 -3.39 5.95 -35.04
CA SER A 375 -2.85 7.28 -34.72
C SER A 375 -3.56 7.90 -33.52
N VAL A 376 -2.81 8.20 -32.47
CA VAL A 376 -3.19 9.06 -31.32
C VAL A 376 -2.28 10.29 -31.22
N ARG A 377 -1.66 10.67 -32.34
CA ARG A 377 -0.66 11.72 -32.44
C ARG A 377 -1.20 13.08 -32.01
N ILE A 378 -0.49 13.73 -31.10
CA ILE A 378 -0.71 15.13 -30.73
C ILE A 378 -0.06 16.10 -31.73
N ARG A 379 -0.68 17.27 -31.92
CA ARG A 379 -0.12 18.38 -32.71
C ARG A 379 0.63 19.36 -31.81
N GLY A 380 1.67 19.99 -32.35
CA GLY A 380 2.45 21.02 -31.66
C GLY A 380 3.91 20.62 -31.46
N GLU A 381 4.73 21.58 -31.05
CA GLU A 381 6.14 21.36 -30.70
C GLU A 381 6.23 20.58 -29.37
N ARG A 382 7.28 19.77 -29.24
CA ARG A 382 7.63 19.01 -28.03
C ARG A 382 8.98 19.49 -27.51
N GLY A 383 9.11 19.58 -26.20
CA GLY A 383 10.39 19.91 -25.56
C GLY A 383 11.39 18.75 -25.62
N ASP A 384 12.66 19.08 -25.46
CA ASP A 384 13.80 18.15 -25.53
C ASP A 384 14.23 17.61 -24.17
N LEU A 385 13.33 17.62 -23.19
CA LEU A 385 13.56 17.28 -21.77
C LEU A 385 14.46 18.29 -21.04
N ARG A 386 15.59 18.71 -21.64
CA ARG A 386 16.58 19.59 -21.01
C ARG A 386 16.09 21.02 -20.88
N HIS A 387 15.63 21.62 -21.98
CA HIS A 387 15.38 23.07 -22.05
C HIS A 387 13.91 23.42 -21.94
N ALA A 388 13.01 22.53 -22.32
CA ALA A 388 11.56 22.75 -22.30
C ALA A 388 10.80 21.50 -21.85
N ASP A 389 9.57 21.70 -21.38
CA ASP A 389 8.65 20.62 -21.03
C ASP A 389 8.32 19.76 -22.26
N ALA A 390 8.28 18.44 -22.07
CA ALA A 390 8.04 17.49 -23.15
C ALA A 390 6.70 17.72 -23.85
N MET A 391 5.64 18.01 -23.08
CA MET A 391 4.27 18.18 -23.56
C MET A 391 3.52 19.19 -22.68
N THR A 392 2.43 19.73 -23.22
CA THR A 392 1.46 20.53 -22.45
C THR A 392 0.54 19.63 -21.62
N PRO A 393 -0.02 20.11 -20.49
CA PRO A 393 -0.99 19.33 -19.71
C PRO A 393 -2.20 18.85 -20.52
N VAL A 394 -2.69 19.67 -21.46
CA VAL A 394 -3.82 19.31 -22.34
C VAL A 394 -3.46 18.13 -23.27
N GLN A 395 -2.22 18.08 -23.76
CA GLN A 395 -1.74 16.96 -24.56
C GLN A 395 -1.62 15.68 -23.71
N VAL A 396 -1.12 15.79 -22.47
CA VAL A 396 -1.04 14.66 -21.53
C VAL A 396 -2.44 14.09 -21.26
N GLU A 397 -3.40 14.94 -20.95
CA GLU A 397 -4.79 14.54 -20.69
C GLU A 397 -5.41 13.82 -21.90
N ALA A 398 -5.17 14.32 -23.12
CA ALA A 398 -5.65 13.68 -24.34
C ALA A 398 -5.04 12.30 -24.56
N LEU A 399 -3.72 12.17 -24.40
CA LEU A 399 -3.00 10.90 -24.57
C LEU A 399 -3.37 9.86 -23.50
N LEU A 400 -3.61 10.29 -22.26
CA LEU A 400 -4.12 9.41 -21.19
C LEU A 400 -5.51 8.87 -21.54
N ARG A 401 -6.42 9.73 -22.02
CA ARG A 401 -7.76 9.32 -22.45
C ARG A 401 -7.73 8.37 -23.64
N ASP A 402 -6.89 8.66 -24.64
CA ASP A 402 -6.69 7.76 -25.79
C ASP A 402 -6.09 6.42 -25.34
N GLY A 403 -5.12 6.44 -24.43
CA GLY A 403 -4.53 5.26 -23.81
C GLY A 403 -5.55 4.39 -23.08
N GLN A 404 -6.45 4.99 -22.29
CA GLN A 404 -7.53 4.26 -21.61
C GLN A 404 -8.44 3.53 -22.60
N ALA A 405 -8.82 4.20 -23.69
CA ALA A 405 -9.64 3.57 -24.74
C ALA A 405 -8.91 2.39 -25.41
N LEU A 406 -7.60 2.53 -25.68
CA LEU A 406 -6.78 1.47 -26.24
C LEU A 406 -6.61 0.28 -25.28
N GLY A 407 -6.44 0.54 -23.98
CA GLY A 407 -6.38 -0.51 -22.95
C GLY A 407 -7.66 -1.31 -22.86
N ALA A 408 -8.82 -0.63 -22.91
CA ALA A 408 -10.11 -1.30 -22.95
C ALA A 408 -10.33 -2.12 -24.25
N GLU A 409 -9.89 -1.61 -25.40
CA GLU A 409 -9.93 -2.35 -26.69
C GLU A 409 -9.06 -3.61 -26.63
N ALA A 410 -7.83 -3.50 -26.11
CA ALA A 410 -6.87 -4.59 -26.04
C ALA A 410 -7.26 -5.72 -25.06
N SER A 411 -8.14 -5.41 -24.11
CA SER A 411 -8.61 -6.32 -23.05
C SER A 411 -9.49 -7.47 -23.54
N HIS A 412 -9.97 -7.43 -24.80
CA HIS A 412 -10.85 -8.45 -25.36
C HIS A 412 -10.27 -9.88 -25.27
N ASP A 413 -8.96 -10.02 -25.45
CA ASP A 413 -8.30 -11.33 -25.59
C ASP A 413 -7.73 -11.87 -24.25
N GLY A 414 -7.86 -11.14 -23.15
CA GLY A 414 -7.35 -11.54 -21.83
C GLY A 414 -6.23 -10.64 -21.32
N LEU A 415 -4.97 -11.03 -21.47
CA LEU A 415 -3.83 -10.24 -20.98
C LEU A 415 -3.55 -9.02 -21.88
N VAL A 416 -3.16 -7.89 -21.29
CA VAL A 416 -2.65 -6.73 -22.04
C VAL A 416 -1.15 -6.63 -21.84
N CYS A 417 -0.37 -6.84 -22.91
CA CYS A 417 1.09 -6.75 -22.90
C CYS A 417 1.52 -5.36 -23.36
N LEU A 418 2.40 -4.71 -22.61
CA LEU A 418 2.90 -3.38 -22.99
C LEU A 418 4.18 -3.48 -23.80
N GLY A 419 4.27 -2.67 -24.85
CA GLY A 419 5.47 -2.48 -25.64
C GLY A 419 5.63 -1.02 -26.05
N GLU A 420 6.87 -0.63 -26.29
CA GLU A 420 7.23 0.74 -26.60
C GLU A 420 8.34 0.80 -27.65
N VAL A 421 8.37 1.89 -28.43
CA VAL A 421 9.40 2.18 -29.42
C VAL A 421 9.68 3.68 -29.42
N GLY A 422 10.90 4.09 -29.10
CA GLY A 422 11.28 5.49 -29.23
C GLY A 422 12.78 5.71 -29.09
N VAL A 423 13.43 6.24 -30.11
CA VAL A 423 14.84 6.59 -29.97
C VAL A 423 14.98 7.70 -28.91
N GLY A 424 15.73 7.43 -27.84
CA GLY A 424 15.93 8.34 -26.71
C GLY A 424 15.01 8.11 -25.50
N ASN A 425 14.01 7.22 -25.61
CA ASN A 425 13.05 6.90 -24.55
C ASN A 425 13.69 6.45 -23.22
N THR A 426 14.83 5.76 -23.23
CA THR A 426 15.51 5.31 -22.00
C THR A 426 15.98 6.47 -21.13
N THR A 427 16.34 7.60 -21.75
CA THR A 427 16.68 8.84 -21.03
C THR A 427 15.44 9.42 -20.36
N ILE A 428 14.30 9.42 -21.06
CA ILE A 428 12.99 9.86 -20.54
C ILE A 428 12.55 8.95 -19.38
N ALA A 429 12.59 7.63 -19.57
CA ALA A 429 12.24 6.64 -18.55
C ALA A 429 13.07 6.83 -17.27
N THR A 430 14.38 7.04 -17.43
CA THR A 430 15.29 7.27 -16.30
C THR A 430 14.99 8.59 -15.60
N ALA A 431 14.69 9.67 -16.35
CA ALA A 431 14.32 10.95 -15.75
C ALA A 431 13.05 10.85 -14.90
N LEU A 432 12.01 10.19 -15.43
CA LEU A 432 10.77 9.92 -14.71
C LEU A 432 11.01 9.04 -13.48
N ALA A 433 11.84 7.99 -13.60
CA ALA A 433 12.21 7.12 -12.49
C ALA A 433 12.93 7.91 -11.38
N CYS A 434 13.91 8.74 -11.71
CA CYS A 434 14.59 9.61 -10.74
C CYS A 434 13.62 10.56 -10.03
N ALA A 435 12.71 11.18 -10.79
CA ALA A 435 11.73 12.10 -10.23
C ALA A 435 10.78 11.41 -9.22
N MET A 436 10.37 10.17 -9.49
CA MET A 436 9.45 9.43 -8.62
C MET A 436 10.13 8.73 -7.43
N THR A 437 11.39 8.31 -7.58
CA THR A 437 12.13 7.53 -6.57
C THR A 437 13.07 8.38 -5.70
N GLY A 438 13.41 9.59 -6.14
CA GLY A 438 14.43 10.43 -5.50
C GLY A 438 15.87 9.98 -5.77
N LEU A 439 16.08 8.97 -6.61
CA LEU A 439 17.42 8.47 -6.95
C LEU A 439 18.21 9.52 -7.75
N GLY A 440 19.51 9.65 -7.43
CA GLY A 440 20.41 10.55 -8.15
C GLY A 440 20.62 10.10 -9.60
N PRO A 441 20.66 11.01 -10.60
CA PRO A 441 20.88 10.63 -12.01
C PRO A 441 22.17 9.82 -12.25
N ASP A 442 23.23 10.11 -11.49
CA ASP A 442 24.51 9.41 -11.60
C ASP A 442 24.42 7.93 -11.18
N GLU A 443 23.46 7.58 -10.31
CA GLU A 443 23.19 6.21 -9.85
C GLU A 443 22.12 5.51 -10.70
N ALA A 444 21.29 6.29 -11.41
CA ALA A 444 20.13 5.80 -12.15
C ALA A 444 20.46 5.43 -13.61
N VAL A 445 21.38 6.16 -14.24
CA VAL A 445 21.66 6.01 -15.67
C VAL A 445 22.47 4.75 -15.95
N GLY A 446 21.85 3.81 -16.67
CA GLY A 446 22.54 2.66 -17.25
C GLY A 446 23.16 2.95 -18.62
N LEU A 447 23.99 2.03 -19.11
CA LEU A 447 24.61 2.08 -20.45
C LEU A 447 23.56 2.09 -21.59
N GLY A 448 22.34 1.61 -21.35
CA GLY A 448 21.29 1.50 -22.37
C GLY A 448 21.68 0.58 -23.54
N ALA A 449 21.28 0.97 -24.75
CA ALA A 449 21.66 0.29 -26.00
C ALA A 449 23.11 0.58 -26.45
N GLY A 450 23.77 1.60 -25.88
CA GLY A 450 25.14 2.00 -26.24
C GLY A 450 26.21 1.52 -25.25
N SER A 451 27.48 1.82 -25.58
CA SER A 451 28.66 1.35 -24.83
C SER A 451 29.67 2.47 -24.53
N ASP A 452 29.26 3.74 -24.61
CA ASP A 452 30.15 4.91 -24.45
C ASP A 452 29.88 5.64 -23.13
N THR A 453 30.91 5.74 -22.29
CA THR A 453 30.89 6.46 -21.00
C THR A 453 30.51 7.93 -21.17
N ALA A 454 30.93 8.57 -22.26
CA ALA A 454 30.59 9.97 -22.53
C ALA A 454 29.09 10.16 -22.80
N MET A 455 28.42 9.14 -23.36
CA MET A 455 26.98 9.15 -23.56
C MET A 455 26.23 8.98 -22.23
N VAL A 456 26.74 8.14 -21.32
CA VAL A 456 26.19 7.97 -19.96
C VAL A 456 26.29 9.26 -19.17
N GLU A 457 27.45 9.92 -19.19
CA GLU A 457 27.66 11.22 -18.54
C GLU A 457 26.71 12.28 -19.09
N ARG A 458 26.59 12.39 -20.43
CA ARG A 458 25.62 13.30 -21.07
C ARG A 458 24.18 13.04 -20.63
N LYS A 459 23.75 11.78 -20.56
CA LYS A 459 22.41 11.41 -20.07
C LYS A 459 22.21 11.90 -18.64
N ALA A 460 23.16 11.62 -17.74
CA ALA A 460 23.07 12.05 -16.34
C ALA A 460 22.99 13.58 -16.21
N GLU A 461 23.79 14.32 -16.98
CA GLU A 461 23.75 15.78 -17.02
C GLU A 461 22.41 16.33 -17.51
N ILE A 462 21.86 15.76 -18.60
CA ILE A 462 20.57 16.16 -19.16
C ILE A 462 19.45 15.91 -18.15
N ILE A 463 19.43 14.73 -17.52
CA ILE A 463 18.43 14.38 -16.52
C ILE A 463 18.53 15.31 -15.32
N LYS A 464 19.75 15.56 -14.83
CA LYS A 464 19.99 16.49 -13.71
C LYS A 464 19.49 17.90 -14.03
N ALA A 465 19.76 18.40 -15.24
CA ALA A 465 19.27 19.70 -15.69
C ALA A 465 17.73 19.73 -15.76
N ALA A 466 17.11 18.67 -16.28
CA ALA A 466 15.66 18.55 -16.36
C ALA A 466 15.01 18.54 -14.97
N LEU A 467 15.49 17.70 -14.04
CA LEU A 467 14.98 17.62 -12.67
C LEU A 467 15.12 18.94 -11.91
N THR A 468 16.25 19.64 -12.10
CA THR A 468 16.49 20.96 -11.50
C THR A 468 15.52 22.01 -12.06
N ARG A 469 15.22 21.94 -13.37
CA ARG A 469 14.31 22.89 -14.03
C ARG A 469 12.86 22.69 -13.60
N THR A 470 12.43 21.46 -13.42
CA THR A 470 11.00 21.13 -13.30
C THR A 470 10.49 21.13 -11.87
N HIS A 471 11.33 20.80 -10.88
CA HIS A 471 10.94 20.65 -9.46
C HIS A 471 9.61 19.91 -9.27
N THR A 472 9.40 18.83 -10.05
CA THR A 472 8.13 18.10 -10.08
C THR A 472 7.84 17.40 -8.76
N ASP A 473 6.63 17.56 -8.24
CA ASP A 473 6.11 16.74 -7.14
C ASP A 473 5.96 15.29 -7.62
N PRO A 474 6.58 14.29 -6.95
CA PRO A 474 6.41 12.88 -7.31
C PRO A 474 4.96 12.37 -7.23
N ASN A 475 4.06 13.12 -6.60
CA ASN A 475 2.63 12.80 -6.48
C ASN A 475 1.74 13.53 -7.51
N ASP A 476 2.34 14.30 -8.44
CA ASP A 476 1.64 14.94 -9.55
C ASP A 476 1.98 14.24 -10.88
N PRO A 477 1.29 13.14 -11.22
CA PRO A 477 1.62 12.33 -12.40
C PRO A 477 1.38 13.07 -13.72
N GLU A 478 0.42 14.00 -13.79
CA GLU A 478 0.19 14.82 -14.97
C GLU A 478 1.36 15.77 -15.21
N ARG A 479 1.83 16.42 -14.14
CA ARG A 479 3.00 17.29 -14.22
C ARG A 479 4.27 16.51 -14.57
N LEU A 480 4.46 15.31 -14.02
CA LEU A 480 5.59 14.44 -14.37
C LEU A 480 5.60 14.10 -15.86
N LEU A 481 4.46 13.65 -16.41
CA LEU A 481 4.34 13.34 -17.84
C LEU A 481 4.54 14.58 -18.72
N ALA A 482 3.96 15.72 -18.34
CA ALA A 482 4.09 16.97 -19.10
C ALA A 482 5.54 17.47 -19.12
N ALA A 483 6.20 17.45 -17.97
CA ALA A 483 7.53 18.04 -17.79
C ALA A 483 8.64 17.16 -18.35
N LEU A 484 8.60 15.86 -18.04
CA LEU A 484 9.72 14.93 -18.19
C LEU A 484 9.41 13.76 -19.12
N GLY A 485 8.14 13.51 -19.46
CA GLY A 485 7.72 12.28 -20.14
C GLY A 485 7.83 12.31 -21.67
N GLY A 486 7.05 11.43 -22.29
CA GLY A 486 6.90 11.31 -23.74
C GLY A 486 5.49 10.85 -24.11
N PRO A 487 5.05 11.03 -25.36
CA PRO A 487 3.68 10.68 -25.75
C PRO A 487 3.32 9.22 -25.48
N GLU A 488 4.25 8.31 -25.73
CA GLU A 488 4.11 6.87 -25.48
C GLU A 488 4.00 6.55 -23.99
N PHE A 489 4.71 7.25 -23.09
CA PHE A 489 4.54 7.06 -21.65
C PHE A 489 3.13 7.45 -21.18
N ALA A 490 2.58 8.56 -21.69
CA ALA A 490 1.24 9.00 -21.35
C ALA A 490 0.18 8.01 -21.89
N VAL A 491 0.34 7.53 -23.12
CA VAL A 491 -0.54 6.51 -23.70
C VAL A 491 -0.45 5.21 -22.92
N LEU A 492 0.76 4.70 -22.62
CA LEU A 492 0.95 3.45 -21.88
C LEU A 492 0.42 3.54 -20.44
N ALA A 493 0.56 4.68 -19.78
CA ALA A 493 -0.07 4.91 -18.48
C ALA A 493 -1.61 4.83 -18.58
N GLY A 494 -2.19 5.43 -19.63
CA GLY A 494 -3.61 5.29 -19.95
C GLY A 494 -4.01 3.85 -20.25
N VAL A 495 -3.22 3.11 -21.03
CA VAL A 495 -3.45 1.68 -21.35
C VAL A 495 -3.51 0.85 -20.09
N CYS A 496 -2.62 1.10 -19.11
CA CYS A 496 -2.66 0.40 -17.83
C CYS A 496 -4.00 0.62 -17.10
N LEU A 497 -4.46 1.87 -17.04
CA LEU A 497 -5.72 2.23 -16.38
C LEU A 497 -6.91 1.59 -17.10
N GLY A 498 -7.00 1.75 -18.42
CA GLY A 498 -8.11 1.22 -19.22
C GLY A 498 -8.17 -0.30 -19.24
N ALA A 499 -7.03 -0.99 -19.27
CA ALA A 499 -6.98 -2.45 -19.21
C ALA A 499 -7.46 -2.98 -17.86
N ALA A 500 -7.00 -2.37 -16.76
CA ALA A 500 -7.43 -2.74 -15.42
C ALA A 500 -8.92 -2.42 -15.19
N GLU A 501 -9.43 -1.30 -15.72
CA GLU A 501 -10.86 -0.95 -15.67
C GLU A 501 -11.72 -1.99 -16.43
N ALA A 502 -11.18 -2.53 -17.53
CA ALA A 502 -11.79 -3.60 -18.30
C ALA A 502 -11.56 -5.01 -17.70
N GLY A 503 -10.92 -5.13 -16.53
CA GLY A 503 -10.73 -6.40 -15.84
C GLY A 503 -9.60 -7.27 -16.41
N SER A 504 -8.61 -6.68 -17.07
CA SER A 504 -7.51 -7.40 -17.71
C SER A 504 -6.17 -7.12 -17.04
N PRO A 505 -5.41 -8.16 -16.63
CA PRO A 505 -4.06 -8.00 -16.12
C PRO A 505 -3.12 -7.41 -17.17
N VAL A 506 -2.20 -6.55 -16.71
CA VAL A 506 -1.25 -5.84 -17.57
C VAL A 506 0.15 -6.39 -17.35
N VAL A 507 0.75 -6.90 -18.42
CA VAL A 507 2.09 -7.48 -18.40
C VAL A 507 3.10 -6.43 -18.88
N LEU A 508 4.01 -6.05 -17.98
CA LEU A 508 5.06 -5.06 -18.20
C LEU A 508 6.26 -5.71 -18.88
N ASP A 509 6.92 -5.01 -19.79
CA ASP A 509 8.16 -5.46 -20.46
C ASP A 509 9.40 -5.04 -19.67
N GLY A 510 9.91 -3.83 -19.93
CA GLY A 510 11.14 -3.32 -19.35
C GLY A 510 10.94 -1.99 -18.63
N LEU A 511 12.04 -1.27 -18.40
CA LEU A 511 12.04 -0.02 -17.65
C LEU A 511 10.97 0.98 -18.12
N ALA A 512 10.85 1.21 -19.43
CA ALA A 512 9.94 2.22 -19.96
C ALA A 512 8.46 1.90 -19.66
N THR A 513 8.04 0.66 -19.90
CA THR A 513 6.68 0.21 -19.57
C THR A 513 6.43 0.20 -18.07
N SER A 514 7.43 -0.17 -17.26
CA SER A 514 7.31 -0.17 -15.80
C SER A 514 7.20 1.25 -15.23
N VAL A 515 7.92 2.22 -15.79
CA VAL A 515 7.81 3.64 -15.43
C VAL A 515 6.44 4.20 -15.79
N ALA A 516 5.91 3.87 -16.98
CA ALA A 516 4.56 4.26 -17.36
C ALA A 516 3.50 3.69 -16.39
N ALA A 517 3.67 2.42 -15.99
CA ALA A 517 2.80 1.78 -15.00
C ALA A 517 2.93 2.43 -13.61
N LEU A 518 4.14 2.77 -13.17
CA LEU A 518 4.35 3.47 -11.89
C LEU A 518 3.72 4.86 -11.86
N ILE A 519 3.71 5.57 -13.00
CA ILE A 519 2.95 6.83 -13.13
C ILE A 519 1.44 6.54 -13.03
N ALA A 520 0.96 5.51 -13.71
CA ALA A 520 -0.44 5.11 -13.67
C ALA A 520 -0.94 4.78 -12.26
N THR A 521 -0.10 4.16 -11.40
CA THR A 521 -0.48 3.86 -10.01
C THR A 521 -0.64 5.11 -9.14
N LYS A 522 -0.04 6.26 -9.53
CA LYS A 522 -0.28 7.55 -8.86
C LYS A 522 -1.67 8.11 -9.16
N PHE A 523 -2.25 7.80 -10.32
CA PHE A 523 -3.65 8.11 -10.61
C PHE A 523 -4.61 7.21 -9.84
N SER A 524 -4.29 5.91 -9.78
CA SER A 524 -5.12 4.92 -9.08
C SER A 524 -4.29 3.85 -8.37
N PRO A 525 -4.13 3.93 -7.02
CA PRO A 525 -3.33 2.96 -6.27
C PRO A 525 -3.82 1.51 -6.37
N GLY A 526 -5.09 1.26 -6.70
CA GLY A 526 -5.62 -0.09 -6.87
C GLY A 526 -5.02 -0.83 -8.07
N LEU A 527 -4.40 -0.12 -9.01
CA LEU A 527 -3.77 -0.65 -10.22
C LEU A 527 -2.66 -1.68 -9.90
N HIS A 528 -1.96 -1.57 -8.77
CA HIS A 528 -0.87 -2.49 -8.40
C HIS A 528 -1.30 -3.98 -8.45
N GLY A 529 -2.55 -4.28 -8.09
CA GLY A 529 -3.08 -5.64 -8.13
C GLY A 529 -3.28 -6.23 -9.54
N TRP A 530 -3.21 -5.40 -10.57
CA TRP A 530 -3.42 -5.77 -11.97
C TRP A 530 -2.11 -5.89 -12.76
N LEU A 531 -0.99 -5.43 -12.20
CA LEU A 531 0.29 -5.39 -12.88
C LEU A 531 1.09 -6.68 -12.68
N VAL A 532 1.73 -7.15 -13.74
CA VAL A 532 2.65 -8.28 -13.72
C VAL A 532 3.98 -7.84 -14.34
N ALA A 533 5.07 -7.96 -13.58
CA ALA A 533 6.41 -7.73 -14.10
C ALA A 533 6.92 -8.98 -14.84
N SER A 534 7.10 -8.90 -16.15
CA SER A 534 7.58 -10.06 -16.93
C SER A 534 9.09 -10.31 -16.74
N GLN A 535 9.91 -9.28 -16.87
CA GLN A 535 11.35 -9.39 -16.77
C GLN A 535 12.02 -8.23 -16.03
N ALA A 536 13.12 -8.53 -15.35
CA ALA A 536 14.07 -7.54 -14.89
C ALA A 536 15.04 -7.20 -16.05
N SER A 537 14.81 -6.05 -16.68
CA SER A 537 15.72 -5.53 -17.70
C SER A 537 17.11 -5.20 -17.11
N ARG A 538 18.10 -5.06 -17.99
CA ARG A 538 19.49 -4.72 -17.59
C ARG A 538 19.66 -3.25 -17.15
N GLU A 539 18.61 -2.43 -17.20
CA GLU A 539 18.70 -1.03 -16.80
C GLU A 539 18.84 -0.90 -15.28
N GLN A 540 19.81 -0.11 -14.85
CA GLN A 540 20.21 -0.04 -13.45
C GLN A 540 19.05 0.39 -12.53
N VAL A 541 18.24 1.37 -12.94
CA VAL A 541 17.11 1.86 -12.13
C VAL A 541 15.88 0.94 -12.15
N HIS A 542 15.82 -0.08 -13.02
CA HIS A 542 14.59 -0.86 -13.19
C HIS A 542 14.21 -1.67 -11.95
N HIS A 543 15.17 -2.26 -11.24
CA HIS A 543 14.89 -2.98 -10.00
C HIS A 543 14.28 -2.08 -8.91
N ILE A 544 14.64 -0.80 -8.88
CA ILE A 544 14.08 0.19 -7.94
C ILE A 544 12.64 0.52 -8.35
N VAL A 545 12.39 0.71 -9.65
CA VAL A 545 11.02 0.93 -10.16
C VAL A 545 10.11 -0.27 -9.85
N LEU A 546 10.61 -1.50 -10.01
CA LEU A 546 9.86 -2.71 -9.65
C LEU A 546 9.60 -2.79 -8.14
N ALA A 547 10.56 -2.40 -7.30
CA ALA A 547 10.38 -2.34 -5.85
C ALA A 547 9.32 -1.32 -5.43
N GLU A 548 9.31 -0.11 -6.03
CA GLU A 548 8.25 0.89 -5.81
C GLU A 548 6.87 0.41 -6.26
N LEU A 549 6.82 -0.38 -7.34
CA LEU A 549 5.59 -1.05 -7.79
C LEU A 549 5.19 -2.25 -6.91
N GLY A 550 6.05 -2.69 -5.99
CA GLY A 550 5.83 -3.91 -5.20
C GLY A 550 5.78 -5.18 -6.06
N LEU A 551 6.49 -5.21 -7.19
CA LEU A 551 6.49 -6.33 -8.14
C LEU A 551 7.84 -7.05 -8.16
N GLU A 552 7.77 -8.38 -8.21
CA GLU A 552 8.91 -9.25 -8.53
C GLU A 552 8.77 -9.75 -9.97
N ALA A 553 9.85 -9.69 -10.75
CA ALA A 553 9.82 -10.06 -12.17
C ALA A 553 9.89 -11.58 -12.35
N LEU A 554 9.10 -12.12 -13.31
CA LEU A 554 9.09 -13.56 -13.61
C LEU A 554 10.42 -14.08 -14.16
N MET A 555 11.22 -13.22 -14.80
CA MET A 555 12.47 -13.61 -15.46
C MET A 555 13.57 -12.56 -15.30
N GLU A 556 14.82 -13.00 -15.30
CA GLU A 556 15.99 -12.12 -15.40
C GLU A 556 16.89 -12.59 -16.56
N LEU A 557 16.52 -12.21 -17.78
CA LEU A 557 17.23 -12.61 -19.01
C LEU A 557 18.25 -11.56 -19.50
N ARG A 558 18.39 -10.45 -18.76
CA ARG A 558 19.25 -9.30 -19.13
C ARG A 558 18.92 -8.73 -20.52
N MET A 559 17.64 -8.78 -20.89
CA MET A 559 17.15 -8.26 -22.16
C MET A 559 17.11 -6.72 -22.16
N ARG A 560 17.24 -6.16 -23.37
CA ARG A 560 17.14 -4.72 -23.65
C ARG A 560 16.54 -4.44 -25.03
N ALA A 561 15.76 -5.39 -25.55
CA ALA A 561 15.18 -5.31 -26.88
C ALA A 561 14.10 -4.22 -26.97
N GLY A 562 13.34 -4.01 -25.88
CA GLY A 562 12.14 -3.18 -25.91
C GLY A 562 11.03 -3.86 -26.71
N GLU A 563 10.16 -3.07 -27.33
CA GLU A 563 9.06 -3.51 -28.21
C GLU A 563 8.03 -4.44 -27.55
N GLY A 564 8.09 -4.68 -26.24
CA GLY A 564 7.18 -5.59 -25.54
C GLY A 564 7.59 -7.06 -25.61
N VAL A 565 8.82 -7.37 -26.03
CA VAL A 565 9.30 -8.76 -26.17
C VAL A 565 9.25 -9.50 -24.83
N GLY A 566 9.73 -8.87 -23.75
CA GLY A 566 9.67 -9.46 -22.41
C GLY A 566 8.24 -9.66 -21.93
N ALA A 567 7.35 -8.69 -22.18
CA ALA A 567 5.94 -8.80 -21.86
C ALA A 567 5.28 -10.00 -22.57
N CYS A 568 5.60 -10.22 -23.86
CA CYS A 568 5.09 -11.37 -24.60
C CYS A 568 5.58 -12.71 -24.02
N PHE A 569 6.85 -12.82 -23.62
CA PHE A 569 7.36 -14.02 -22.94
C PHE A 569 6.69 -14.24 -21.58
N GLY A 570 6.52 -13.17 -20.78
CA GLY A 570 5.80 -13.23 -19.51
C GLY A 570 4.36 -13.70 -19.69
N ALA A 571 3.65 -13.15 -20.68
CA ALA A 571 2.30 -13.58 -21.02
C ALA A 571 2.24 -15.06 -21.43
N GLN A 572 3.20 -15.54 -22.22
CA GLN A 572 3.28 -16.95 -22.59
C GLN A 572 3.48 -17.86 -21.37
N MET A 573 4.33 -17.46 -20.42
CA MET A 573 4.51 -18.21 -19.16
C MET A 573 3.21 -18.26 -18.35
N ILE A 574 2.49 -17.13 -18.26
CA ILE A 574 1.20 -17.04 -17.55
C ILE A 574 0.18 -17.95 -18.23
N LEU A 575 -0.03 -17.81 -19.54
CA LEU A 575 -1.00 -18.61 -20.29
C LEU A 575 -0.70 -20.11 -20.21
N THR A 576 0.58 -20.49 -20.29
CA THR A 576 1.01 -21.88 -20.10
C THR A 576 0.73 -22.35 -18.67
N GLY A 577 1.03 -21.52 -17.67
CA GLY A 577 0.75 -21.82 -16.26
C GLY A 577 -0.73 -22.05 -15.97
N LEU A 578 -1.61 -21.17 -16.49
CA LEU A 578 -3.07 -21.34 -16.42
C LEU A 578 -3.51 -22.66 -17.08
N GLN A 579 -2.93 -22.99 -18.24
CA GLN A 579 -3.23 -24.25 -18.92
C GLN A 579 -2.78 -25.48 -18.13
N VAL A 580 -1.63 -25.39 -17.45
CA VAL A 580 -1.13 -26.45 -16.56
C VAL A 580 -2.09 -26.64 -15.38
N ARG A 581 -2.55 -25.56 -14.73
CA ARG A 581 -3.53 -25.64 -13.63
C ARG A 581 -4.85 -26.32 -14.05
N ARG A 582 -5.30 -26.09 -15.28
CA ARG A 582 -6.51 -26.74 -15.84
C ARG A 582 -6.34 -28.23 -16.13
N THR A 583 -5.13 -28.68 -16.46
CA THR A 583 -4.89 -30.03 -17.01
C THR A 583 -4.19 -30.99 -16.05
N ALA A 584 -3.52 -30.48 -15.02
CA ALA A 584 -2.85 -31.28 -14.01
C ALA A 584 -3.85 -32.11 -13.16
N ALA A 585 -3.41 -33.30 -12.73
CA ALA A 585 -4.20 -34.16 -11.86
C ALA A 585 -4.45 -33.50 -10.50
N ARG A 586 -5.53 -33.88 -9.80
CA ARG A 586 -5.92 -33.29 -8.52
C ARG A 586 -5.94 -34.32 -7.38
N THR A 587 -5.71 -33.87 -6.16
CA THR A 587 -5.81 -34.67 -4.93
C THR A 587 -7.28 -34.92 -4.56
N CYS A 588 -7.55 -36.06 -3.92
CA CYS A 588 -8.90 -36.50 -3.53
C CYS A 588 -9.51 -35.74 -2.34
#